data_AF-A0A5B7UIY2-F1
#
_entry.id   AF-A0A5B7UIY2-F1
#
_cell.length_a   1.000
_cell.length_b   1.000
_cell.length_c   1.000
_cell.angle_alpha   90.00
_cell.angle_beta   90.00
_cell.angle_gamma   90.00
#
_symmetry.space_group_name_H-M   'P 1'
#
loop_
_entity.id
_entity.type
_entity.pdbx_description
1 polymer ?
#
loop_
_entity_poly.entity_id
_entity_poly.type
_entity_poly.pdbx_seq_one_letter_code
_entity_poly.pdbx_strand_id
1 'polypeptide(L)'
;MSYKITNKNQNPDVLSFFAKQKKNNNIWVLAFSLLFAMGLQNSLVTTISNATVRTTHLTGLFTDLGIELSQLFFYKQEGQKDKLYSSIKLRLTIISFFFLGGLLGGIFYSTIKLYVLAIAGIILLIGIIYDDIKLKLIRKKHIPRRWK
;
A
#
# COMPACT_ATOMS: atom_id res chain seq x y z
N MET A 1 50.25 44.42 16.05
CA MET A 1 49.08 44.23 16.94
C MET A 1 47.91 45.00 16.32
N SER A 2 46.89 44.47 15.65
CA SER A 2 46.37 43.11 15.48
C SER A 2 45.76 43.02 14.08
N TYR A 3 46.06 41.94 13.35
CA TYR A 3 45.30 41.57 12.15
C TYR A 3 43.89 41.13 12.58
N LYS A 4 42.86 41.88 12.18
CA LYS A 4 41.46 41.48 12.28
C LYS A 4 41.19 40.37 11.26
N ILE A 5 41.23 39.13 11.72
CA ILE A 5 40.62 38.01 10.99
C ILE A 5 39.10 38.19 11.12
N THR A 6 38.45 38.70 10.09
CA THR A 6 37.00 38.59 9.94
C THR A 6 36.76 37.88 8.62
N ASN A 7 36.64 36.56 8.74
CA ASN A 7 36.51 35.61 7.66
C ASN A 7 35.25 35.92 6.85
N LYS A 8 35.48 36.29 5.59
CA LYS A 8 34.51 36.61 4.56
C LYS A 8 34.18 35.32 3.81
N ASN A 9 33.41 34.39 4.39
CA ASN A 9 32.72 33.34 3.63
C ASN A 9 31.72 32.52 4.48
N GLN A 10 30.53 33.07 4.75
CA GLN A 10 29.37 32.23 4.99
C GLN A 10 28.48 32.29 3.75
N ASN A 11 28.60 31.24 2.94
CA ASN A 11 27.78 31.00 1.77
C ASN A 11 26.28 31.06 2.17
N PRO A 12 25.49 32.03 1.68
CA PRO A 12 24.10 32.22 2.10
C PRO A 12 23.17 31.06 1.67
N ASP A 13 23.63 30.14 0.82
CA ASP A 13 22.80 29.11 0.22
C ASP A 13 22.55 27.91 1.15
N VAL A 14 23.56 27.46 1.90
CA VAL A 14 23.41 26.31 2.80
C VAL A 14 22.58 26.65 4.03
N LEU A 15 22.82 27.82 4.64
CA LEU A 15 22.10 28.24 5.84
C LEU A 15 20.63 28.59 5.53
N SER A 16 20.37 29.19 4.36
CA SER A 16 18.99 29.44 3.89
C SER A 16 18.28 28.15 3.47
N PHE A 17 19.00 27.16 2.92
CA PHE A 17 18.46 25.82 2.64
C PHE A 17 18.06 25.09 3.94
N PHE A 18 18.90 25.07 4.97
CA PHE A 18 18.57 24.49 6.28
C PHE A 18 17.48 25.29 7.00
N ALA A 19 17.44 26.62 6.89
CA ALA A 19 16.38 27.46 7.45
C ALA A 19 15.03 27.25 6.74
N LYS A 20 15.04 27.00 5.42
CA LYS A 20 13.85 26.62 4.64
C LYS A 20 13.33 25.23 5.02
N GLN A 21 14.22 24.30 5.38
CA GLN A 21 13.88 22.99 5.93
C GLN A 21 13.30 23.09 7.36
N LYS A 22 13.86 23.96 8.20
CA LYS A 22 13.45 24.18 9.60
C LYS A 22 12.10 24.89 9.74
N LYS A 23 11.64 25.61 8.72
CA LYS A 23 10.37 26.37 8.72
C LYS A 23 9.18 25.50 8.30
N ASN A 24 9.01 24.33 8.91
CA ASN A 24 7.77 23.57 8.73
C ASN A 24 7.47 22.74 9.97
N ASN A 25 6.87 23.38 10.99
CA ASN A 25 6.46 22.76 12.25
C ASN A 25 5.47 21.58 12.05
N ASN A 26 4.93 21.41 10.84
CA ASN A 26 3.96 20.39 10.48
C ASN A 26 4.59 19.04 10.05
N ILE A 27 5.91 18.96 9.88
CA ILE A 27 6.58 17.72 9.41
C ILE A 27 6.40 16.58 10.43
N TRP A 28 6.55 16.87 11.72
CA TRP A 28 6.42 15.87 12.78
C TRP A 28 5.00 15.30 12.85
N VAL A 29 3.99 16.17 12.76
CA VAL A 29 2.58 15.75 12.73
C VAL A 29 2.32 14.84 11.53
N LEU A 30 2.78 15.25 10.34
CA LEU A 30 2.66 14.43 9.14
C LEU A 30 3.35 13.06 9.29
N ALA A 31 4.57 13.04 9.83
CA ALA A 31 5.32 11.81 10.05
C ALA A 31 4.61 10.86 11.02
N PHE A 32 4.11 11.36 12.15
CA PHE A 32 3.33 10.55 13.10
C PHE A 32 2.01 10.06 12.49
N SER A 33 1.30 10.91 11.73
CA SER A 33 0.08 10.51 11.02
C SER A 33 0.34 9.42 9.98
N LEU A 34 1.42 9.53 9.21
CA LEU A 34 1.83 8.52 8.23
C LEU A 34 2.21 7.20 8.90
N LEU A 35 2.98 7.25 9.99
CA LEU A 35 3.36 6.07 10.77
C LEU A 35 2.12 5.36 11.34
N PHE A 36 1.18 6.13 11.90
CA PHE A 36 -0.08 5.60 12.41
C PHE A 36 -0.93 4.99 11.30
N ALA A 37 -1.07 5.68 10.16
CA ALA A 37 -1.81 5.17 8.99
C ALA A 37 -1.21 3.87 8.44
N MET A 38 0.13 3.77 8.37
CA MET A 38 0.82 2.55 7.96
C MET A 38 0.57 1.40 8.95
N GLY A 39 0.59 1.67 10.26
CA GLY A 39 0.26 0.69 11.29
C GLY A 39 -1.20 0.19 11.18
N LEU A 40 -2.14 1.11 10.98
CA LEU A 40 -3.56 0.78 10.75
C LEU A 40 -3.74 -0.08 9.50
N GLN A 41 -3.08 0.26 8.39
CA GLN A 41 -3.15 -0.50 7.14
C GLN A 41 -2.71 -1.95 7.35
N ASN A 42 -1.61 -2.17 8.09
CA ASN A 42 -1.09 -3.50 8.35
C ASN A 42 -2.05 -4.34 9.22
N SER A 43 -2.67 -3.73 10.23
CA SER A 43 -3.66 -4.42 11.08
C SER A 43 -4.91 -4.81 10.30
N LEU A 44 -5.49 -3.85 9.55
CA LEU A 44 -6.71 -4.06 8.75
C LEU A 44 -6.55 -5.19 7.73
N VAL A 45 -5.45 -5.17 6.96
CA VAL A 45 -5.22 -6.20 5.93
C VAL A 45 -4.95 -7.57 6.55
N THR A 46 -4.29 -7.63 7.70
CA THR A 46 -4.08 -8.91 8.41
C THR A 46 -5.40 -9.50 8.89
N THR A 47 -6.33 -8.69 9.41
CA THR A 47 -7.66 -9.14 9.83
C THR A 47 -8.52 -9.59 8.64
N ILE A 48 -8.55 -8.82 7.54
CA ILE A 48 -9.35 -9.16 6.36
C ILE A 48 -8.81 -10.42 5.65
N SER A 49 -7.49 -10.61 5.62
CA SER A 49 -6.86 -11.75 4.95
C SER A 49 -6.71 -13.00 5.83
N ASN A 50 -7.29 -13.03 7.05
CA ASN A 50 -7.05 -14.10 8.04
C ASN A 50 -5.56 -14.44 8.18
N ALA A 51 -4.71 -13.43 8.34
CA ALA A 51 -3.25 -13.54 8.42
C ALA A 51 -2.54 -14.19 7.21
N THR A 52 -3.23 -14.43 6.09
CA THR A 52 -2.65 -15.10 4.92
C THR A 52 -1.83 -14.16 4.04
N VAL A 53 -2.12 -12.84 4.05
CA VAL A 53 -1.44 -11.87 3.19
C VAL A 53 -0.97 -10.66 4.00
N ARG A 54 0.33 -10.34 3.92
CA ARG A 54 0.90 -9.11 4.51
C ARG A 54 1.29 -8.12 3.40
N THR A 55 0.84 -6.88 3.55
CA THR A 55 1.07 -5.75 2.63
C THR A 55 2.54 -5.43 2.35
N THR A 56 3.46 -5.75 3.28
CA THR A 56 4.90 -5.47 3.16
C THR A 56 5.70 -6.62 2.53
N HIS A 57 5.13 -7.83 2.48
CA HIS A 57 5.79 -9.00 1.89
C HIS A 57 5.37 -9.19 0.43
N LEU A 58 5.42 -8.13 -0.37
CA LEU A 58 5.19 -8.24 -1.82
C LEU A 58 6.13 -9.28 -2.44
N THR A 59 7.40 -9.29 -2.02
CA THR A 59 8.39 -10.29 -2.42
C THR A 59 8.00 -11.70 -2.01
N GLY A 60 7.39 -11.88 -0.84
CA GLY A 60 6.84 -13.17 -0.40
C GLY A 60 5.70 -13.67 -1.30
N LEU A 61 4.80 -12.76 -1.73
CA LEU A 61 3.75 -13.10 -2.68
C LEU A 61 4.29 -13.55 -4.04
N PHE A 62 5.39 -12.95 -4.51
CA PHE A 62 6.08 -13.38 -5.72
C PHE A 62 6.73 -14.75 -5.56
N THR A 63 7.38 -15.01 -4.43
CA THR A 63 7.99 -16.31 -4.13
C THR A 63 6.92 -17.39 -4.05
N ASP A 64 5.83 -17.16 -3.32
CA ASP A 64 4.70 -18.07 -3.22
C ASP A 64 4.07 -18.34 -4.59
N LEU A 65 3.89 -17.29 -5.41
CA LEU A 65 3.39 -17.42 -6.78
C LEU A 65 4.33 -18.29 -7.64
N GLY A 66 5.64 -18.12 -7.52
CA GLY A 66 6.63 -18.95 -8.21
C GLY A 66 6.58 -20.42 -7.78
N ILE A 67 6.37 -20.68 -6.48
CA ILE A 67 6.20 -22.04 -5.94
C ILE A 67 4.90 -22.66 -6.47
N GLU A 68 3.78 -21.95 -6.41
CA GLU A 68 2.48 -22.43 -6.89
C GLU A 68 2.49 -22.68 -8.41
N LEU A 69 3.16 -21.81 -9.20
CA LEU A 69 3.37 -22.02 -10.64
C LEU A 69 4.24 -23.25 -10.92
N SER A 70 5.32 -23.45 -10.17
CA SER A 70 6.16 -24.65 -10.29
C SER A 70 5.35 -25.91 -10.00
N GLN A 71 4.58 -25.91 -8.92
CA GLN A 71 3.70 -27.03 -8.56
C GLN A 71 2.63 -27.30 -9.62
N LEU A 72 2.12 -26.27 -10.30
CA LEU A 72 1.16 -26.42 -11.39
C LEU A 72 1.73 -27.21 -12.58
N PHE A 73 3.03 -27.06 -12.87
CA PHE A 73 3.72 -27.83 -13.90
C PHE A 73 3.99 -29.29 -13.48
N PHE A 74 4.11 -29.58 -12.17
CA PHE A 74 4.45 -30.91 -11.65
C PHE A 74 3.24 -31.75 -11.16
N TYR A 75 2.13 -31.15 -10.72
CA TYR A 75 0.98 -31.89 -10.18
C TYR A 75 -0.01 -32.37 -11.26
N LYS A 76 -0.28 -33.68 -11.29
CA LYS A 76 -1.15 -34.35 -12.29
C LYS A 76 -2.60 -34.58 -11.84
N GLN A 77 -2.94 -34.45 -10.56
CA GLN A 77 -4.29 -34.72 -10.03
C GLN A 77 -5.22 -33.50 -10.13
N GLU A 78 -6.41 -33.68 -10.71
CA GLU A 78 -7.31 -32.58 -11.09
C GLU A 78 -8.00 -31.87 -9.90
N GLY A 79 -8.32 -32.58 -8.83
CA GLY A 79 -9.06 -31.99 -7.68
C GLY A 79 -8.27 -30.98 -6.84
N GLN A 80 -6.94 -30.92 -6.94
CA GLN A 80 -6.11 -29.93 -6.24
C GLN A 80 -5.76 -28.72 -7.11
N LYS A 81 -5.91 -28.84 -8.43
CA LYS A 81 -5.57 -27.76 -9.38
C LYS A 81 -6.48 -26.56 -9.24
N ASP A 82 -7.77 -26.76 -9.00
CA ASP A 82 -8.73 -25.65 -8.90
C ASP A 82 -8.42 -24.69 -7.74
N LYS A 83 -8.03 -25.23 -6.59
CA LYS A 83 -7.60 -24.43 -5.44
C LYS A 83 -6.31 -23.69 -5.73
N LEU A 84 -5.35 -24.35 -6.39
CA LEU A 84 -4.07 -23.78 -6.77
C LEU A 84 -4.25 -22.63 -7.78
N TYR A 85 -5.06 -22.83 -8.82
CA TYR A 85 -5.38 -21.79 -9.81
C TYR A 85 -6.05 -20.57 -9.17
N SER A 86 -6.95 -20.78 -8.21
CA SER A 86 -7.60 -19.69 -7.48
C SER A 86 -6.59 -18.84 -6.68
N SER A 87 -5.67 -19.50 -5.96
CA SER A 87 -4.60 -18.83 -5.21
C SER A 87 -3.64 -18.07 -6.13
N ILE A 88 -3.18 -18.70 -7.21
CA ILE A 88 -2.33 -18.08 -8.24
C ILE A 88 -3.01 -16.85 -8.82
N LYS A 89 -4.29 -16.97 -9.22
CA LYS A 89 -5.05 -15.88 -9.80
C LYS A 89 -5.19 -14.71 -8.83
N LEU A 90 -5.45 -14.98 -7.54
CA LEU A 90 -5.55 -13.95 -6.51
C LEU A 90 -4.22 -13.22 -6.32
N ARG A 91 -3.11 -13.96 -6.15
CA ARG A 91 -1.76 -13.40 -5.98
C ARG A 91 -1.31 -12.59 -7.20
N LEU A 92 -1.53 -13.11 -8.40
CA LEU A 92 -1.20 -12.43 -9.66
C LEU A 92 -2.03 -11.15 -9.85
N THR A 93 -3.31 -11.17 -9.45
CA THR A 93 -4.18 -10.00 -9.49
C THR A 93 -3.64 -8.91 -8.57
N ILE A 94 -3.34 -9.24 -7.30
CA ILE A 94 -2.79 -8.30 -6.33
C ILE A 94 -1.49 -7.67 -6.86
N ILE A 95 -0.57 -8.49 -7.37
CA ILE A 95 0.70 -8.03 -7.95
C ILE A 95 0.46 -7.10 -9.14
N SER A 96 -0.36 -7.51 -10.11
CA SER A 96 -0.60 -6.73 -11.32
C SER A 96 -1.21 -5.37 -11.03
N PHE A 97 -2.24 -5.31 -10.17
CA PHE A 97 -2.85 -4.05 -9.76
C PHE A 97 -1.88 -3.15 -8.97
N PHE A 98 -1.00 -3.73 -8.15
CA PHE A 98 0.02 -2.97 -7.43
C PHE A 98 1.02 -2.30 -8.39
N PHE A 99 1.54 -3.04 -9.37
CA PHE A 99 2.44 -2.49 -10.38
C PHE A 99 1.75 -1.42 -11.23
N LEU A 100 0.52 -1.69 -11.66
CA LEU A 100 -0.24 -0.75 -12.50
C LEU A 100 -0.55 0.54 -11.72
N GLY A 101 -1.00 0.43 -10.47
CA GLY A 101 -1.25 1.57 -9.60
C GLY A 101 0.01 2.36 -9.29
N GLY A 102 1.14 1.69 -9.05
CA GLY A 102 2.44 2.33 -8.84
C GLY A 102 2.94 3.07 -10.09
N LEU A 103 2.82 2.44 -11.27
CA LEU A 103 3.21 3.04 -12.55
C LEU A 103 2.36 4.27 -12.87
N LEU A 104 1.03 4.14 -12.78
CA LEU A 104 0.11 5.26 -12.98
C LEU A 104 0.40 6.37 -11.97
N GLY A 105 0.56 6.03 -10.69
CA GLY A 105 0.89 6.99 -9.64
C GLY A 105 2.18 7.75 -9.93
N GLY A 106 3.23 7.06 -10.40
CA GLY A 106 4.50 7.66 -10.81
C GLY A 106 4.38 8.60 -12.02
N ILE A 107 3.63 8.19 -13.04
CA ILE A 107 3.39 9.04 -14.23
C ILE A 107 2.61 10.30 -13.84
N PHE A 108 1.52 10.14 -13.08
CA PHE A 108 0.68 11.27 -12.67
C PHE A 108 1.38 12.19 -11.66
N TYR A 109 2.38 11.71 -10.92
CA TYR A 109 3.12 12.51 -9.95
C TYR A 109 3.70 13.79 -10.56
N SER A 110 4.16 13.75 -11.82
CA SER A 110 4.72 14.91 -12.50
C SER A 110 3.70 16.06 -12.65
N THR A 111 2.42 15.75 -12.78
CA THR A 111 1.36 16.75 -13.03
C THR A 111 0.67 17.18 -11.74
N ILE A 112 0.31 16.21 -10.88
CA ILE A 112 -0.55 16.43 -9.71
C ILE A 112 0.21 16.31 -8.37
N LYS A 113 1.51 16.02 -8.38
CA LYS A 113 2.37 15.92 -7.18
C LYS A 113 1.74 15.01 -6.11
N LEU A 114 1.59 15.50 -4.88
CA LEU A 114 1.04 14.75 -3.74
C LEU A 114 -0.47 14.48 -3.84
N TYR A 115 -1.23 15.20 -4.68
CA TYR A 115 -2.67 14.98 -4.82
C TYR A 115 -3.00 13.60 -5.42
N VAL A 116 -2.05 12.97 -6.12
CA VAL A 116 -2.17 11.58 -6.61
C VAL A 116 -2.44 10.61 -5.47
N LEU A 117 -1.80 10.79 -4.31
CA LEU A 117 -2.01 9.93 -3.14
C LEU A 117 -3.42 10.12 -2.57
N ALA A 118 -3.94 11.35 -2.56
CA ALA A 118 -5.30 11.63 -2.10
C ALA A 118 -6.34 10.96 -3.01
N ILE A 119 -6.15 11.03 -4.33
CA ILE A 119 -7.01 10.35 -5.31
C ILE A 119 -6.97 8.82 -5.10
N ALA A 120 -5.78 8.24 -4.94
CA ALA A 120 -5.64 6.82 -4.64
C ALA A 120 -6.35 6.42 -3.34
N GLY A 121 -6.27 7.27 -2.30
CA GLY A 121 -7.00 7.08 -1.05
C GLY A 121 -8.52 7.10 -1.22
N ILE A 122 -9.06 8.02 -2.03
CA ILE A 122 -10.50 8.09 -2.33
C ILE A 122 -10.96 6.83 -3.06
N ILE A 123 -10.21 6.36 -4.05
CA ILE A 123 -10.52 5.12 -4.79
C ILE A 123 -10.57 3.93 -3.83
N LEU A 124 -9.63 3.83 -2.89
CA LEU A 124 -9.62 2.79 -1.86
C LEU A 124 -10.85 2.86 -0.95
N LEU A 125 -11.24 4.06 -0.50
CA LEU A 125 -12.44 4.25 0.32
C LEU A 125 -13.70 3.78 -0.40
N ILE A 126 -13.84 4.11 -1.68
CA ILE A 126 -14.96 3.65 -2.52
C ILE A 126 -14.97 2.12 -2.60
N GLY A 127 -13.79 1.50 -2.79
CA GLY A 127 -13.65 0.04 -2.82
C GLY A 127 -14.10 -0.62 -1.52
N ILE A 128 -13.67 -0.10 -0.36
CA ILE A 128 -14.08 -0.60 0.97
C ILE A 128 -15.59 -0.48 1.16
N ILE A 129 -16.18 0.66 0.79
CA ILE A 129 -17.63 0.87 0.90
C ILE A 129 -18.38 -0.13 0.00
N TYR A 130 -17.92 -0.33 -1.23
CA TYR A 130 -18.50 -1.32 -2.14
C TYR A 130 -18.45 -2.73 -1.57
N ASP A 131 -17.32 -3.14 -1.01
CA ASP A 131 -17.16 -4.46 -0.39
C ASP A 131 -18.05 -4.62 0.85
N ASP A 132 -18.16 -3.61 1.72
CA ASP A 132 -19.06 -3.64 2.88
C ASP A 132 -20.54 -3.78 2.45
N ILE A 133 -20.97 -3.02 1.43
CA ILE A 133 -22.32 -3.12 0.88
C ILE A 133 -22.55 -4.52 0.29
N LYS A 134 -21.63 -5.02 -0.53
CA LYS A 134 -21.71 -6.34 -1.16
C LYS A 134 -21.77 -7.45 -0.12
N LEU A 135 -20.95 -7.39 0.92
CA LEU A 135 -20.95 -8.35 2.02
C LEU A 135 -22.27 -8.30 2.82
N LYS A 136 -22.79 -7.10 3.10
CA LYS A 136 -24.11 -6.94 3.73
C LYS A 136 -25.22 -7.53 2.88
N LEU A 137 -25.20 -7.32 1.56
CA LEU A 137 -26.18 -7.90 0.63
C LEU A 137 -26.11 -9.43 0.60
N ILE A 138 -24.91 -10.00 0.52
CA ILE A 138 -24.70 -11.46 0.53
C ILE A 138 -25.15 -12.04 1.87
N ARG A 139 -24.79 -11.42 3.00
CA ARG A 139 -25.19 -11.86 4.34
C ARG A 139 -26.71 -11.78 4.54
N LYS A 140 -27.37 -10.75 4.02
CA LYS A 140 -28.85 -10.63 4.05
C LYS A 140 -29.53 -11.72 3.21
N LYS A 141 -28.87 -12.19 2.14
CA LYS A 141 -29.33 -13.30 1.28
C LYS A 141 -29.05 -14.69 1.87
N HIS A 142 -28.14 -14.81 2.83
CA HIS A 142 -27.72 -16.08 3.47
C HIS A 142 -28.11 -16.23 4.94
N ILE A 143 -28.94 -15.35 5.51
CA ILE A 143 -29.63 -15.67 6.77
C ILE A 143 -30.60 -16.83 6.47
N PRO A 144 -30.36 -18.06 6.97
CA PRO A 144 -31.37 -19.09 6.91
C PRO A 144 -32.57 -18.55 7.70
N ARG A 145 -33.75 -18.56 7.08
CA ARG A 145 -35.02 -18.41 7.79
C ARG A 145 -35.15 -19.60 8.74
N ARG A 146 -34.49 -19.55 9.89
CA ARG A 146 -34.54 -20.59 10.93
C ARG A 146 -35.34 -20.03 12.10
N TRP A 147 -36.58 -20.55 12.21
CA TRP A 147 -37.53 -20.50 13.33
C TRP A 147 -38.37 -19.21 13.48
N LYS A 148 -39.61 -19.30 12.97
CA LYS A 148 -40.80 -18.84 13.69
C LYS A 148 -41.41 -20.06 14.38
#